data_AF-A0A098VQM9-F1
#
_entry.id   AF-A0A098VQM9-F1
#
_cell.length_a   1.000
_cell.length_b   1.000
_cell.length_c   1.000
_cell.angle_alpha   90.00
_cell.angle_beta   90.00
_cell.angle_gamma   90.00
#
_symmetry.space_group_name_H-M   'P 1'
#
loop_
_entity.id
_entity.type
_entity.pdbx_description
1 polymer ?
#
loop_
_entity_poly.entity_id
_entity_poly.type
_entity_poly.pdbx_seq_one_letter_code
_entity_poly.pdbx_strand_id
1 'polypeptide(L)'
;MNGESLEIGKIRVTGADRTNHALLVELFDPLFQCKSVSEINEAISNIDGQMQAFEITKKPLSVSLEFSSSNRGPKVPVNLVVAVDEKSLTAKTGTEWRHNEITMWIKGSFSHIFSFGSVERTLSAPVITEDAISSFKSSIGYLFKYDTRNDPLLPSYGKYFHASSECSLLDQHSGLTVKNELSSQFHFPILSLGGCFGLIFPSHVPQNTLSFIDDKFFLGGPTSVRLFPLRSLGPQITMPEPPGKISTGGDLSAAFGVSFSFPIVSDLESIVRGHIWTNFGHLSNYHWRGENLSGISFGSGIIFKIFNIARLEANFGWRFTADKRESLSSSFVGPSLGISTEFL
;
A
#
# COMPACT_ATOMS: atom_id res chain seq x y z
N MET A 1 -45.89 -8.25 12.27
CA MET A 1 -45.34 -8.53 13.61
C MET A 1 -45.00 -7.17 14.21
N ASN A 2 -45.82 -6.72 15.16
CA ASN A 2 -45.72 -5.40 15.77
C ASN A 2 -44.43 -5.28 16.57
N GLY A 3 -43.73 -4.15 16.44
CA GLY A 3 -42.42 -3.91 17.04
C GLY A 3 -42.43 -4.02 18.55
N GLU A 4 -41.89 -5.13 19.05
CA GLU A 4 -41.48 -5.24 20.43
C GLU A 4 -40.29 -4.30 20.64
N SER A 5 -40.40 -3.38 21.60
CA SER A 5 -39.30 -2.49 21.95
C SER A 5 -38.19 -3.32 22.58
N LEU A 6 -37.07 -3.43 21.88
CA LEU A 6 -35.90 -4.17 22.35
C LEU A 6 -35.08 -3.26 23.26
N GLU A 7 -34.59 -3.81 24.36
CA GLU A 7 -33.72 -3.10 25.30
C GLU A 7 -32.41 -3.89 25.40
N ILE A 8 -31.30 -3.24 25.04
CA ILE A 8 -29.97 -3.88 25.08
C ILE A 8 -29.51 -3.90 26.53
N GLY A 9 -29.40 -5.10 27.11
CA GLY A 9 -28.99 -5.26 28.51
C GLY A 9 -27.47 -5.26 28.68
N LYS A 10 -26.76 -5.90 27.75
CA LYS A 10 -25.30 -6.04 27.82
C LYS A 10 -24.70 -6.12 26.42
N ILE A 11 -23.58 -5.43 26.22
CA ILE A 11 -22.74 -5.56 25.03
C ILE A 11 -21.46 -6.29 25.43
N ARG A 12 -21.11 -7.33 24.70
CA ARG A 12 -19.88 -8.09 24.88
C ARG A 12 -19.06 -8.02 23.60
N VAL A 13 -17.93 -7.32 23.67
CA VAL A 13 -16.96 -7.28 22.57
C VAL A 13 -15.93 -8.38 22.80
N THR A 14 -15.69 -9.22 21.79
CA THR A 14 -14.71 -10.32 21.82
C THR A 14 -13.68 -10.15 20.71
N GLY A 15 -12.43 -10.55 20.96
CA GLY A 15 -11.33 -10.46 19.98
C GLY A 15 -10.66 -9.08 19.85
N ALA A 16 -11.06 -8.11 20.68
CA ALA A 16 -10.47 -6.78 20.76
C ALA A 16 -9.44 -6.66 21.91
N ASP A 17 -8.43 -7.52 21.94
CA ASP A 17 -7.50 -7.65 23.07
C ASP A 17 -6.44 -6.53 23.15
N ARG A 18 -6.18 -5.82 22.05
CA ARG A 18 -5.14 -4.76 21.96
C ARG A 18 -5.73 -3.37 21.82
N THR A 19 -7.02 -3.26 21.56
CA THR A 19 -7.74 -1.99 21.46
C THR A 19 -8.08 -1.45 22.85
N ASN A 20 -7.92 -0.14 23.06
CA ASN A 20 -8.21 0.49 24.35
C ASN A 20 -9.69 0.35 24.71
N HIS A 21 -9.96 -0.15 25.92
CA HIS A 21 -11.32 -0.31 26.44
C HIS A 21 -12.12 1.01 26.45
N ALA A 22 -11.50 2.16 26.72
CA ALA A 22 -12.17 3.45 26.71
C ALA A 22 -12.70 3.82 25.31
N LEU A 23 -11.91 3.53 24.26
CA LEU A 23 -12.33 3.74 22.87
C LEU A 23 -13.47 2.80 22.49
N LEU A 24 -13.41 1.54 22.92
CA LEU A 24 -14.52 0.58 22.70
C LEU A 24 -15.80 1.04 23.40
N VAL A 25 -15.71 1.53 24.63
CA VAL A 25 -16.88 2.07 25.35
C VAL A 25 -17.46 3.27 24.58
N GLU A 26 -16.65 4.23 24.16
CA GLU A 26 -17.10 5.40 23.39
C GLU A 26 -17.80 5.01 22.07
N LEU A 27 -17.27 4.01 21.36
CA LEU A 27 -17.84 3.53 20.10
C LEU A 27 -19.16 2.77 20.29
N PHE A 28 -19.28 1.92 21.31
CA PHE A 28 -20.42 1.02 21.50
C PHE A 28 -21.50 1.58 22.45
N ASP A 29 -21.22 2.63 23.24
CA ASP A 29 -22.18 3.27 24.16
C ASP A 29 -23.48 3.77 23.48
N PRO A 30 -23.44 4.34 22.25
CA PRO A 30 -24.66 4.77 21.57
C PRO A 30 -25.67 3.64 21.32
N LEU A 31 -25.23 2.38 21.27
CA LEU A 31 -26.11 1.23 21.02
C LEU A 31 -27.11 1.00 22.17
N PHE A 32 -26.77 1.37 23.40
CA PHE A 32 -27.70 1.25 24.53
C PHE A 32 -28.95 2.15 24.39
N GLN A 33 -28.92 3.15 23.51
CA GLN A 33 -30.04 4.07 23.28
C GLN A 33 -31.01 3.56 22.20
N CYS A 34 -30.62 2.55 21.41
CA CYS A 34 -31.42 2.01 20.33
C CYS A 34 -32.60 1.17 20.86
N LYS A 35 -33.78 1.35 20.25
CA LYS A 35 -35.03 0.65 20.65
C LYS A 35 -35.56 -0.31 19.58
N SER A 36 -35.04 -0.19 18.36
CA SER A 36 -35.43 -0.98 17.19
C SER A 36 -34.24 -1.73 16.57
N VAL A 37 -34.48 -2.90 15.98
CA VAL A 37 -33.47 -3.65 15.21
C VAL A 37 -32.90 -2.80 14.07
N SER A 38 -33.72 -1.94 13.46
CA SER A 38 -33.26 -1.08 12.37
C SER A 38 -32.23 -0.05 12.86
N GLU A 39 -32.46 0.55 14.03
CA GLU A 39 -31.54 1.51 14.64
C GLU A 39 -30.24 0.84 15.08
N ILE A 40 -30.33 -0.39 15.60
CA ILE A 40 -29.17 -1.20 15.97
C ILE A 40 -28.31 -1.50 14.74
N ASN A 41 -28.92 -1.92 13.62
CA ASN A 41 -28.19 -2.21 12.38
C ASN A 41 -27.50 -0.96 11.81
N GLU A 42 -28.17 0.19 11.84
CA GLU A 42 -27.59 1.46 11.38
C GLU A 42 -26.40 1.89 12.26
N ALA A 43 -26.55 1.82 13.58
CA ALA A 43 -25.50 2.15 14.52
C ALA A 43 -24.30 1.19 14.40
N ILE A 44 -24.53 -0.11 14.25
CA ILE A 44 -23.46 -1.10 14.00
C ILE A 44 -22.74 -0.80 12.69
N SER A 45 -23.47 -0.46 11.61
CA SER A 45 -22.85 -0.10 10.34
C SER A 45 -21.97 1.14 10.45
N ASN A 46 -22.37 2.12 11.27
CA ASN A 46 -21.57 3.31 11.52
C ASN A 46 -20.31 2.97 12.35
N ILE A 47 -20.45 2.15 13.39
CA ILE A 47 -19.34 1.68 14.23
C ILE A 47 -18.35 0.85 13.40
N ASP A 48 -18.83 -0.06 12.55
CA ASP A 48 -17.99 -0.84 11.63
C ASP A 48 -17.21 0.08 10.70
N GLY A 49 -17.86 1.11 10.14
CA GLY A 49 -17.19 2.15 9.33
C GLY A 49 -16.11 2.91 10.10
N GLN A 50 -16.37 3.30 11.36
CA GLN A 50 -15.39 3.97 12.22
C GLN A 50 -14.22 3.05 12.59
N MET A 51 -14.47 1.80 12.96
CA MET A 51 -13.42 0.82 13.29
C MET A 51 -12.56 0.46 12.08
N GLN A 52 -13.16 0.37 10.89
CA GLN A 52 -12.43 0.20 9.62
C GLN A 52 -11.60 1.44 9.28
N ALA A 53 -12.12 2.65 9.51
CA ALA A 53 -11.39 3.90 9.31
C ALA A 53 -10.18 4.01 10.26
N PHE A 54 -10.30 3.51 11.48
CA PHE A 54 -9.16 3.40 12.41
C PHE A 54 -8.22 2.24 12.07
N GLU A 55 -8.46 1.45 11.02
CA GLU A 55 -7.72 0.22 10.69
C GLU A 55 -7.60 -0.76 11.88
N ILE A 56 -8.61 -0.82 12.76
CA ILE A 56 -8.61 -1.73 13.93
C ILE A 56 -8.98 -3.15 13.49
N THR A 57 -9.91 -3.30 12.55
CA THR A 57 -10.45 -4.58 12.10
C THR A 57 -9.87 -5.06 10.77
N LYS A 58 -9.67 -6.37 10.62
CA LYS A 58 -9.32 -7.03 9.35
C LYS A 58 -10.54 -7.35 8.49
N LYS A 59 -11.71 -7.49 9.12
CA LYS A 59 -12.98 -7.93 8.52
C LYS A 59 -14.13 -7.12 9.12
N PRO A 60 -15.29 -7.04 8.44
CA PRO A 60 -16.48 -6.45 9.01
C PRO A 60 -16.86 -7.10 10.34
N LEU A 61 -17.41 -6.30 11.26
CA LEU A 61 -17.84 -6.77 12.57
C LEU A 61 -18.88 -7.90 12.46
N SER A 62 -18.66 -8.99 13.19
CA SER A 62 -19.62 -10.08 13.28
C SER A 62 -20.48 -9.88 14.52
N VAL A 63 -21.77 -9.62 14.31
CA VAL A 63 -22.72 -9.33 15.40
C VAL A 63 -23.70 -10.49 15.57
N SER A 64 -23.84 -10.95 16.81
CA SER A 64 -24.80 -11.98 17.21
C SER A 64 -25.69 -11.45 18.33
N LEU A 65 -26.99 -11.73 18.24
CA LEU A 65 -27.98 -11.38 19.26
C LEU A 65 -28.24 -12.61 20.12
N GLU A 66 -27.92 -12.53 21.41
CA GLU A 66 -28.23 -13.57 22.39
C GLU A 66 -29.42 -13.12 23.24
N PHE A 67 -30.54 -13.82 23.12
CA PHE A 67 -31.72 -13.56 23.95
C PHE A 67 -31.54 -14.21 25.33
N SER A 68 -31.67 -13.42 26.39
CA SER A 68 -31.58 -13.95 27.76
C SER A 68 -32.85 -14.73 28.09
N SER A 69 -32.74 -16.05 28.24
CA SER A 69 -33.85 -17.00 28.43
C SER A 69 -34.55 -16.91 29.80
N SER A 70 -34.26 -15.92 30.64
CA SER A 70 -34.63 -15.92 32.06
C SER A 70 -35.59 -14.81 32.52
N ASN A 71 -36.18 -13.99 31.63
CA ASN A 71 -37.08 -12.90 32.07
C ASN A 71 -38.43 -12.91 31.34
N ARG A 72 -39.51 -13.22 32.07
CA ARG A 72 -40.92 -13.06 31.65
C ARG A 72 -41.42 -11.64 31.98
N GLY A 73 -40.75 -10.62 31.45
CA GLY A 73 -41.20 -9.23 31.50
C GLY A 73 -41.71 -8.74 30.12
N PRO A 74 -42.42 -7.60 30.04
CA PRO A 74 -42.92 -7.05 28.77
C PRO A 74 -41.82 -6.52 27.83
N LYS A 75 -40.57 -6.44 28.29
CA LYS A 75 -39.40 -6.08 27.50
C LYS A 75 -38.40 -7.23 27.56
N VAL A 76 -37.98 -7.73 26.41
CA VAL A 76 -36.99 -8.81 26.31
C VAL A 76 -35.59 -8.19 26.30
N PRO A 77 -34.79 -8.35 27.37
CA PRO A 77 -33.41 -7.86 27.36
C PRO A 77 -32.57 -8.69 26.38
N VAL A 78 -31.91 -8.02 25.45
CA VAL A 78 -31.03 -8.67 24.46
C VAL A 78 -29.58 -8.39 24.80
N ASN A 79 -28.74 -9.43 24.74
CA ASN A 79 -27.30 -9.29 24.83
C ASN A 79 -26.71 -9.25 23.43
N LEU A 80 -25.92 -8.20 23.15
CA LEU A 80 -25.23 -8.04 21.88
C LEU A 80 -23.81 -8.62 22.02
N VAL A 81 -23.45 -9.61 21.20
CA VAL A 81 -22.08 -10.12 21.12
C VAL A 81 -21.47 -9.64 19.81
N VAL A 82 -20.37 -8.88 19.92
CA VAL A 82 -19.66 -8.32 18.78
C VAL A 82 -18.27 -8.93 18.72
N ALA A 83 -18.02 -9.75 17.71
CA ALA A 83 -16.70 -10.34 17.47
C ALA A 83 -15.89 -9.44 16.52
N VAL A 84 -14.70 -9.08 16.98
CA VAL A 84 -13.73 -8.19 16.33
C VAL A 84 -12.50 -9.02 15.94
N ASP A 85 -12.08 -8.97 14.68
CA ASP A 85 -10.82 -9.56 14.22
C ASP A 85 -9.76 -8.45 14.08
N GLU A 86 -8.91 -8.28 15.10
CA GLU A 86 -7.94 -7.18 15.18
C GLU A 86 -6.80 -7.27 14.14
N LYS A 87 -6.44 -6.12 13.58
CA LYS A 87 -5.29 -5.92 12.69
C LYS A 87 -4.01 -5.71 13.52
N SER A 88 -3.10 -6.69 13.49
CA SER A 88 -1.98 -6.78 14.45
C SER A 88 -0.61 -6.33 13.95
N LEU A 89 -0.23 -6.65 12.71
CA LEU A 89 1.07 -6.33 12.14
C LEU A 89 1.00 -6.47 10.62
N THR A 90 1.47 -5.47 9.88
CA THR A 90 1.65 -5.61 8.43
C THR A 90 3.13 -5.47 8.11
N ALA A 91 3.78 -6.59 7.83
CA ALA A 91 5.13 -6.61 7.28
C ALA A 91 5.03 -6.70 5.76
N LYS A 92 5.56 -5.70 5.06
CA LYS A 92 5.72 -5.71 3.61
C LYS A 92 7.16 -6.10 3.31
N THR A 93 7.33 -7.15 2.54
CA THR A 93 8.64 -7.59 2.07
C THR A 93 8.60 -7.58 0.55
N GLY A 94 9.59 -6.93 -0.06
CA GLY A 94 9.83 -6.97 -1.49
C GLY A 94 11.15 -7.68 -1.74
N THR A 95 11.10 -8.78 -2.48
CA THR A 95 12.31 -9.47 -2.96
C THR A 95 12.24 -9.58 -4.48
N GLU A 96 13.25 -9.05 -5.17
CA GLU A 96 13.45 -9.30 -6.61
C GLU A 96 14.57 -10.32 -6.76
N TRP A 97 14.31 -11.36 -7.53
CA TRP A 97 15.35 -12.28 -8.00
C TRP A 97 15.42 -12.20 -9.52
N ARG A 98 16.55 -11.70 -10.03
CA ARG A 98 16.89 -11.61 -11.46
C ARG A 98 18.33 -12.09 -11.65
N HIS A 99 18.67 -12.57 -12.86
CA HIS A 99 20.03 -12.96 -13.24
C HIS A 99 21.10 -12.03 -12.62
N ASN A 100 21.91 -12.59 -11.72
CA ASN A 100 23.02 -11.97 -10.97
C ASN A 100 22.73 -10.84 -9.97
N GLU A 101 21.47 -10.48 -9.70
CA GLU A 101 21.14 -9.47 -8.68
C GLU A 101 19.94 -9.91 -7.82
N ILE A 102 20.14 -9.90 -6.49
CA ILE A 102 19.08 -10.05 -5.49
C ILE A 102 18.98 -8.72 -4.77
N THR A 103 17.82 -8.09 -4.80
CA THR A 103 17.58 -6.92 -3.96
C THR A 103 16.36 -7.11 -3.11
N MET A 104 16.53 -6.85 -1.81
CA MET A 104 15.53 -7.03 -0.78
C MET A 104 15.25 -5.68 -0.14
N TRP A 105 13.97 -5.33 0.02
CA TRP A 105 13.55 -4.24 0.88
C TRP A 105 12.46 -4.73 1.83
N ILE A 106 12.52 -4.29 3.09
CA ILE A 106 11.57 -4.70 4.13
C ILE A 106 10.96 -3.42 4.71
N LYS A 107 9.64 -3.30 4.61
CA LYS A 107 8.87 -2.20 5.21
C LYS A 107 7.94 -2.79 6.27
N GLY A 108 8.21 -2.52 7.53
CA GLY A 108 7.35 -2.91 8.65
C GLY A 108 6.42 -1.77 9.03
N SER A 109 5.11 -2.01 9.08
CA SER A 109 4.15 -1.05 9.62
C SER A 109 3.48 -1.64 10.86
N PHE A 110 3.64 -0.93 11.97
CA PHE A 110 2.96 -1.21 13.21
C PHE A 110 1.82 -0.21 13.35
N SER A 111 0.59 -0.69 13.29
CA SER A 111 -0.60 0.08 13.63
C SER A 111 -0.89 -0.10 15.12
N HIS A 112 -1.39 0.94 15.78
CA HIS A 112 -1.95 0.88 17.15
C HIS A 112 -0.97 0.57 18.29
N ILE A 113 0.27 1.05 18.24
CA ILE A 113 1.22 0.89 19.38
C ILE A 113 0.71 1.65 20.64
N PHE A 114 0.00 2.76 20.46
CA PHE A 114 -0.59 3.57 21.54
C PHE A 114 -1.95 4.19 21.16
N SER A 115 -2.88 3.39 20.60
CA SER A 115 -4.26 3.79 20.22
C SER A 115 -4.43 4.93 19.19
N PHE A 116 -3.42 5.73 18.86
CA PHE A 116 -3.53 6.91 17.97
C PHE A 116 -2.40 7.06 16.92
N GLY A 117 -1.65 6.00 16.63
CA GLY A 117 -0.51 6.12 15.72
C GLY A 117 -0.13 4.82 15.02
N SER A 118 0.24 4.96 13.76
CA SER A 118 0.95 3.93 13.00
C SER A 118 2.41 4.35 12.85
N VAL A 119 3.34 3.49 13.26
CA VAL A 119 4.76 3.69 13.01
C VAL A 119 5.13 2.84 11.81
N GLU A 120 5.57 3.50 10.73
CA GLU A 120 6.09 2.82 9.55
C GLU A 120 7.62 2.93 9.57
N ARG A 121 8.31 1.77 9.62
CA ARG A 121 9.76 1.67 9.50
C ARG A 121 10.10 1.02 8.17
N THR A 122 10.75 1.77 7.30
CA THR A 122 11.29 1.26 6.04
C THR A 122 12.78 0.99 6.23
N LEU A 123 13.19 -0.27 6.18
CA LEU A 123 14.59 -0.66 6.09
C LEU A 123 14.88 -0.97 4.62
N SER A 124 15.53 -0.03 3.95
CA SER A 124 16.16 -0.25 2.66
C SER A 124 17.64 -0.47 2.93
N ALA A 125 18.26 -1.47 2.30
CA ALA A 125 19.71 -1.57 2.21
C ALA A 125 20.14 -0.89 0.90
N PRO A 126 20.47 0.42 0.89
CA PRO A 126 21.17 0.99 -0.24
C PRO A 126 22.59 0.41 -0.30
N VAL A 127 23.23 0.50 -1.47
CA VAL A 127 24.68 0.35 -1.57
C VAL A 127 25.29 1.56 -0.85
N ILE A 128 25.69 1.37 0.39
CA ILE A 128 26.35 2.39 1.22
C ILE A 128 27.81 2.42 0.77
N THR A 129 28.23 3.51 0.13
CA THR A 129 29.65 3.77 -0.14
C THR A 129 30.36 4.11 1.17
N GLU A 130 31.68 3.91 1.24
CA GLU A 130 32.50 4.28 2.43
C GLU A 130 32.36 5.76 2.82
N ASP A 131 31.97 6.62 1.86
CA ASP A 131 31.76 8.06 2.04
C ASP A 131 30.33 8.47 2.47
N ALA A 132 29.52 7.54 2.98
CA ALA A 132 28.16 7.86 3.40
C ALA A 132 28.14 8.89 4.54
N ILE A 133 27.56 10.06 4.27
CA ILE A 133 27.45 11.16 5.24
C ILE A 133 26.22 10.91 6.11
N SER A 134 26.39 10.98 7.43
CA SER A 134 25.26 10.95 8.36
C SER A 134 24.39 12.20 8.20
N SER A 135 23.10 12.02 7.98
CA SER A 135 22.11 13.10 7.96
C SER A 135 21.10 12.92 9.08
N PHE A 136 20.66 14.04 9.66
CA PHE A 136 19.52 14.07 10.57
C PHE A 136 18.37 14.84 9.92
N LYS A 137 17.22 14.18 9.82
CA LYS A 137 15.98 14.74 9.29
C LYS A 137 14.84 14.44 10.25
N SER A 138 14.19 15.49 10.71
CA SER A 138 12.91 15.42 11.43
C SER A 138 11.81 15.84 10.46
N SER A 139 10.77 15.01 10.34
CA SER A 139 9.65 15.26 9.45
C SER A 139 8.31 14.94 10.10
N ILE A 140 7.27 15.63 9.62
CA ILE A 140 5.88 15.33 9.94
C ILE A 140 5.22 14.75 8.69
N GLY A 141 4.62 13.58 8.85
CA GLY A 141 3.95 12.87 7.76
C GLY A 141 2.45 12.82 7.98
N TYR A 142 1.68 13.08 6.92
CA TYR A 142 0.27 12.77 6.83
C TYR A 142 0.07 11.60 5.87
N LEU A 143 -0.80 10.66 6.25
CA LEU A 143 -1.11 9.47 5.50
C LEU A 143 -2.61 9.32 5.36
N PHE A 144 -3.09 9.30 4.12
CA PHE A 144 -4.46 8.99 3.78
C PHE A 144 -4.51 7.67 3.03
N LYS A 145 -5.36 6.75 3.49
CA LYS A 145 -5.61 5.45 2.86
C LYS A 145 -7.10 5.23 2.75
N TYR A 146 -7.52 4.79 1.58
CA TYR A 146 -8.90 4.37 1.32
C TYR A 146 -8.85 3.10 0.47
N ASP A 147 -9.26 1.98 1.06
CA ASP A 147 -9.26 0.67 0.41
C ASP A 147 -10.66 0.07 0.43
N THR A 148 -11.19 -0.20 -0.76
CA THR A 148 -12.49 -0.85 -0.97
C THR A 148 -12.35 -2.14 -1.79
N ARG A 149 -11.12 -2.63 -1.95
CA ARG A 149 -10.85 -3.85 -2.71
C ARG A 149 -11.45 -5.05 -1.99
N ASN A 150 -12.00 -5.98 -2.77
CA ASN A 150 -12.56 -7.22 -2.24
C ASN A 150 -11.50 -8.17 -1.66
N ASP A 151 -10.28 -8.12 -2.20
CA ASP A 151 -9.13 -8.89 -1.74
C ASP A 151 -7.88 -7.99 -1.82
N PRO A 152 -7.10 -7.83 -0.74
CA PRO A 152 -5.94 -6.93 -0.73
C PRO A 152 -4.76 -7.45 -1.57
N LEU A 153 -4.69 -8.75 -1.87
CA LEU A 153 -3.58 -9.37 -2.61
C LEU A 153 -3.95 -9.70 -4.06
N LEU A 154 -5.16 -10.25 -4.27
CA LEU A 154 -5.71 -10.59 -5.59
C LEU A 154 -7.04 -9.87 -5.85
N PRO A 155 -7.03 -8.52 -5.89
CA PRO A 155 -8.24 -7.75 -6.10
C PRO A 155 -8.88 -8.10 -7.45
N SER A 156 -10.21 -8.21 -7.42
CA SER A 156 -11.06 -8.47 -8.61
C SER A 156 -12.08 -7.37 -8.80
N TYR A 157 -12.39 -6.64 -7.73
CA TYR A 157 -13.28 -5.50 -7.73
C TYR A 157 -12.89 -4.54 -6.61
N GLY A 158 -13.10 -3.24 -6.83
CA GLY A 158 -12.92 -2.19 -5.84
C GLY A 158 -11.80 -1.23 -6.20
N LYS A 159 -11.49 -0.32 -5.28
CA LYS A 159 -10.54 0.77 -5.51
C LYS A 159 -9.62 0.95 -4.31
N TYR A 160 -8.40 1.34 -4.58
CA TYR A 160 -7.39 1.68 -3.58
C TYR A 160 -6.84 3.07 -3.86
N PHE A 161 -6.79 3.90 -2.83
CA PHE A 161 -6.15 5.19 -2.87
C PHE A 161 -5.24 5.33 -1.66
N HIS A 162 -4.03 5.79 -1.92
CA HIS A 162 -3.02 6.05 -0.92
C HIS A 162 -2.37 7.39 -1.24
N ALA A 163 -2.51 8.35 -0.34
CA ALA A 163 -1.83 9.63 -0.45
C ALA A 163 -0.97 9.84 0.79
N SER A 164 0.29 10.19 0.59
CA SER A 164 1.22 10.53 1.66
C SER A 164 1.80 11.90 1.39
N SER A 165 1.87 12.72 2.42
CA SER A 165 2.55 14.01 2.39
C SER A 165 3.50 14.07 3.56
N GLU A 166 4.78 14.28 3.30
CA GLU A 166 5.82 14.40 4.32
C GLU A 166 6.42 15.81 4.21
N CYS A 167 6.36 16.57 5.29
CA CYS A 167 6.99 17.87 5.42
C CYS A 167 8.17 17.75 6.38
N SER A 168 9.39 18.01 5.90
CA SER A 168 10.55 18.10 6.79
C SER A 168 10.45 19.36 7.63
N LEU A 169 10.68 19.24 8.94
CA LEU A 169 10.68 20.37 9.87
C LEU A 169 12.09 20.88 10.08
N LEU A 170 13.01 19.95 10.34
CA LEU A 170 14.44 20.20 10.49
C LEU A 170 15.18 19.21 9.62
N ASP A 171 15.86 19.71 8.62
CA ASP A 171 16.81 18.95 7.82
C ASP A 171 18.13 19.71 7.85
N GLN A 172 19.17 19.04 8.35
CA GLN A 172 20.50 19.62 8.51
C GLN A 172 21.11 20.10 7.19
N HIS A 173 20.66 19.55 6.05
CA HIS A 173 21.28 19.79 4.75
C HIS A 173 20.30 20.26 3.67
N SER A 174 19.06 19.74 3.63
CA SER A 174 18.12 20.00 2.54
C SER A 174 17.07 21.08 2.83
N GLY A 175 17.03 21.63 4.06
CA GLY A 175 16.02 22.59 4.48
C GLY A 175 14.58 22.02 4.48
N LEU A 176 13.59 22.92 4.41
CA LEU A 176 12.17 22.55 4.40
C LEU A 176 11.83 21.92 3.04
N THR A 177 11.41 20.66 3.04
CA THR A 177 11.08 19.86 1.86
C THR A 177 9.73 19.23 2.06
N VAL A 178 8.86 19.31 1.05
CA VAL A 178 7.55 18.67 1.06
C VAL A 178 7.51 17.58 0.01
N LYS A 179 7.48 16.33 0.46
CA LYS A 179 7.38 15.14 -0.40
C LYS A 179 5.93 14.66 -0.43
N ASN A 180 5.37 14.55 -1.62
CA ASN A 180 4.03 14.03 -1.84
C ASN A 180 4.10 12.76 -2.68
N GLU A 181 3.34 11.75 -2.26
CA GLU A 181 3.19 10.49 -2.97
C GLU A 181 1.72 10.16 -3.08
N LEU A 182 1.27 9.79 -4.28
CA LEU A 182 -0.09 9.39 -4.58
C LEU A 182 -0.06 8.06 -5.31
N SER A 183 -0.69 7.04 -4.77
CA SER A 183 -0.91 5.75 -5.42
C SER A 183 -2.40 5.49 -5.52
N SER A 184 -2.83 5.04 -6.70
CA SER A 184 -4.23 4.76 -7.02
C SER A 184 -4.34 3.45 -7.77
N GLN A 185 -5.34 2.64 -7.44
CA GLN A 185 -5.66 1.39 -8.14
C GLN A 185 -7.17 1.25 -8.29
N PHE A 186 -7.59 0.79 -9.46
CA PHE A 186 -8.98 0.55 -9.81
C PHE A 186 -9.09 -0.85 -10.38
N HIS A 187 -9.93 -1.67 -9.76
CA HIS A 187 -10.16 -3.04 -10.16
C HIS A 187 -11.60 -3.21 -10.61
N PHE A 188 -11.75 -3.63 -11.85
CA PHE A 188 -12.98 -4.07 -12.47
C PHE A 188 -12.85 -5.56 -12.78
N PRO A 189 -13.96 -6.27 -13.06
CA PRO A 189 -13.87 -7.66 -13.52
C PRO A 189 -12.90 -7.75 -14.70
N ILE A 190 -11.88 -8.61 -14.58
CA ILE A 190 -10.81 -8.86 -15.57
C ILE A 190 -9.83 -7.68 -15.76
N LEU A 191 -10.23 -6.42 -15.62
CA LEU A 191 -9.38 -5.25 -15.84
C LEU A 191 -8.91 -4.59 -14.54
N SER A 192 -7.61 -4.34 -14.41
CA SER A 192 -7.02 -3.56 -13.33
C SER A 192 -6.18 -2.41 -13.88
N LEU A 193 -6.37 -1.23 -13.31
CA LEU A 193 -5.63 -0.01 -13.61
C LEU A 193 -4.91 0.44 -12.35
N GLY A 194 -3.63 0.78 -12.47
CA GLY A 194 -2.82 1.25 -11.36
C GLY A 194 -1.96 2.44 -11.76
N GLY A 195 -1.68 3.32 -10.81
CA GLY A 195 -0.78 4.44 -11.04
C GLY A 195 -0.21 4.99 -9.75
N CYS A 196 1.04 5.41 -9.81
CA CYS A 196 1.78 6.05 -8.73
C CYS A 196 2.37 7.37 -9.24
N PHE A 197 2.27 8.42 -8.45
CA PHE A 197 2.82 9.74 -8.71
C PHE A 197 3.58 10.22 -7.48
N GLY A 198 4.77 10.76 -7.65
CA GLY A 198 5.62 11.28 -6.59
C GLY A 198 6.17 12.65 -6.96
N LEU A 199 6.21 13.56 -6.00
CA LEU A 199 6.67 14.93 -6.20
C LEU A 199 7.34 15.48 -4.95
N ILE A 200 8.57 15.99 -5.08
CA ILE A 200 9.33 16.60 -3.97
C ILE A 200 9.42 18.11 -4.21
N PHE A 201 8.78 18.93 -3.39
CA PHE A 201 8.95 20.38 -3.45
C PHE A 201 10.05 20.83 -2.48
N PRO A 202 11.17 21.38 -2.95
CA PRO A 202 12.10 22.10 -2.09
C PRO A 202 11.52 23.49 -1.77
N SER A 203 11.29 23.78 -0.50
CA SER A 203 10.80 25.09 -0.06
C SER A 203 11.98 25.98 0.33
N HIS A 204 12.25 27.00 -0.50
CA HIS A 204 13.11 28.13 -0.20
C HIS A 204 14.58 27.82 0.15
N VAL A 205 15.23 26.96 -0.63
CA VAL A 205 16.68 26.70 -0.51
C VAL A 205 17.38 27.15 -1.80
N PRO A 206 18.55 27.81 -1.76
CA PRO A 206 19.28 28.24 -2.96
C PRO A 206 19.44 27.10 -3.97
N GLN A 207 19.43 27.48 -5.26
CA GLN A 207 19.26 26.70 -6.50
C GLN A 207 20.18 25.46 -6.67
N ASN A 208 21.03 25.13 -5.70
CA ASN A 208 22.06 24.10 -5.79
C ASN A 208 21.97 23.01 -4.71
N THR A 209 20.91 22.99 -3.90
CA THR A 209 20.76 22.00 -2.82
C THR A 209 19.99 20.81 -3.36
N LEU A 210 20.74 19.79 -3.79
CA LEU A 210 20.19 18.54 -4.28
C LEU A 210 19.51 17.81 -3.11
N SER A 211 18.29 17.32 -3.32
CA SER A 211 17.64 16.38 -2.40
C SER A 211 18.56 15.19 -2.17
N PHE A 212 18.72 14.74 -0.92
CA PHE A 212 19.50 13.54 -0.63
C PHE A 212 18.92 12.34 -1.38
N ILE A 213 19.79 11.40 -1.74
CA ILE A 213 19.39 10.18 -2.43
C ILE A 213 18.32 9.39 -1.67
N ASP A 214 18.32 9.50 -0.33
CA ASP A 214 17.35 8.86 0.56
C ASP A 214 15.92 9.42 0.40
N ASP A 215 15.79 10.69 0.03
CA ASP A 215 14.50 11.33 -0.16
C ASP A 215 13.94 11.14 -1.57
N LYS A 216 14.81 10.82 -2.54
CA LYS A 216 14.43 10.67 -3.94
C LYS A 216 13.50 9.48 -4.18
N PHE A 217 12.67 9.61 -5.19
CA PHE A 217 11.88 8.52 -5.72
C PHE A 217 12.73 7.65 -6.64
N PHE A 218 12.37 6.37 -6.72
CA PHE A 218 12.95 5.43 -7.65
C PHE A 218 11.88 4.60 -8.33
N LEU A 219 12.11 4.26 -9.61
CA LEU A 219 11.21 3.43 -10.40
C LEU A 219 11.97 2.28 -11.06
N GLY A 220 11.26 1.19 -11.34
CA GLY A 220 11.81 -0.06 -11.87
C GLY A 220 11.75 -1.18 -10.83
N GLY A 221 11.64 -2.42 -11.30
CA GLY A 221 11.42 -3.61 -10.49
C GLY A 221 10.00 -4.18 -10.67
N PRO A 222 9.74 -5.39 -10.14
CA PRO A 222 8.50 -6.13 -10.41
C PRO A 222 7.24 -5.50 -9.82
N THR A 223 7.37 -4.67 -8.78
CA THR A 223 6.24 -4.03 -8.09
C THR A 223 5.92 -2.63 -8.62
N SER A 224 6.77 -2.06 -9.46
CA SER A 224 6.57 -0.73 -10.08
C SER A 224 6.43 -0.85 -11.59
N VAL A 225 7.54 -0.84 -12.33
CA VAL A 225 7.57 -0.99 -13.79
C VAL A 225 8.19 -2.34 -14.11
N ARG A 226 7.33 -3.33 -14.36
CA ARG A 226 7.71 -4.73 -14.60
C ARG A 226 8.77 -4.84 -15.71
N LEU A 227 9.65 -5.84 -15.61
CA LEU A 227 10.79 -6.12 -16.50
C LEU A 227 11.95 -5.13 -16.47
N PHE A 228 11.80 -3.94 -15.88
CA PHE A 228 12.93 -3.08 -15.55
C PHE A 228 13.63 -3.58 -14.29
N PRO A 229 14.97 -3.53 -14.22
CA PRO A 229 15.72 -3.78 -13.00
C PRO A 229 15.27 -2.81 -11.90
N LEU A 230 15.41 -3.23 -10.66
CA LEU A 230 15.06 -2.42 -9.50
C LEU A 230 15.77 -1.05 -9.56
N ARG A 231 15.00 0.03 -9.35
CA ARG A 231 15.52 1.40 -9.30
C ARG A 231 16.34 1.82 -10.54
N SER A 232 16.10 1.22 -11.71
CA SER A 232 16.91 1.51 -12.91
C SER A 232 16.43 2.69 -13.75
N LEU A 233 15.16 3.09 -13.62
CA LEU A 233 14.60 4.19 -14.41
C LEU A 233 15.03 5.55 -13.85
N GLY A 234 14.98 6.56 -14.72
CA GLY A 234 15.21 7.96 -14.38
C GLY A 234 16.60 8.51 -14.72
N PRO A 235 17.00 9.61 -14.06
CA PRO A 235 18.32 10.22 -14.20
C PRO A 235 19.44 9.23 -13.87
N GLN A 236 20.41 9.08 -14.78
CA GLN A 236 21.50 8.13 -14.61
C GLN A 236 22.87 8.81 -14.62
N ILE A 237 23.79 8.29 -13.82
CA ILE A 237 25.22 8.63 -13.89
C ILE A 237 26.03 7.40 -14.30
N THR A 238 27.08 7.64 -15.08
CA THR A 238 28.04 6.61 -15.43
C THR A 238 29.05 6.48 -14.29
N MET A 239 29.13 5.30 -13.70
CA MET A 239 30.14 4.95 -12.73
C MET A 239 31.42 4.50 -13.46
N PRO A 240 32.60 5.01 -13.07
CA PRO A 240 33.86 4.55 -13.63
C PRO A 240 34.18 3.12 -13.17
N GLU A 241 33.92 2.79 -11.90
CA GLU A 241 34.20 1.47 -11.32
C GLU A 241 33.14 1.05 -10.29
N PRO A 242 32.50 -0.13 -10.44
CA PRO A 242 32.47 -0.95 -11.66
C PRO A 242 31.81 -0.16 -12.81
N PRO A 243 32.26 -0.36 -14.07
CA PRO A 243 31.72 0.38 -15.20
C PRO A 243 30.24 0.03 -15.41
N GLY A 244 29.37 1.05 -15.35
CA GLY A 244 27.93 0.88 -15.49
C GLY A 244 27.16 2.18 -15.33
N LYS A 245 25.87 2.18 -15.68
CA LYS A 245 24.95 3.30 -15.41
C LYS A 245 24.13 2.98 -14.16
N ILE A 246 24.11 3.88 -13.19
CA ILE A 246 23.26 3.78 -12.00
C ILE A 246 22.26 4.92 -11.98
N SER A 247 21.02 4.64 -11.56
CA SER A 247 20.02 5.69 -11.36
C SER A 247 20.33 6.46 -10.08
N THR A 248 20.26 7.79 -10.16
CA THR A 248 20.42 8.68 -9.01
C THR A 248 19.10 9.02 -8.34
N GLY A 249 17.98 8.47 -8.84
CA GLY A 249 16.63 8.79 -8.37
C GLY A 249 16.08 10.10 -8.95
N GLY A 250 14.82 10.38 -8.60
CA GLY A 250 14.06 11.52 -9.12
C GLY A 250 13.30 12.30 -8.06
N ASP A 251 13.09 13.59 -8.32
CA ASP A 251 12.20 14.45 -7.54
C ASP A 251 10.75 14.39 -8.04
N LEU A 252 10.56 14.00 -9.31
CA LEU A 252 9.27 13.76 -9.95
C LEU A 252 9.21 12.32 -10.45
N SER A 253 8.22 11.56 -9.99
CA SER A 253 7.98 10.17 -10.35
C SER A 253 6.57 9.98 -10.89
N ALA A 254 6.42 9.23 -11.97
CA ALA A 254 5.13 8.83 -12.51
C ALA A 254 5.23 7.41 -13.07
N ALA A 255 4.41 6.50 -12.57
CA ALA A 255 4.29 5.14 -13.08
C ALA A 255 2.83 4.77 -13.27
N PHE A 256 2.51 4.07 -14.35
CA PHE A 256 1.15 3.65 -14.69
C PHE A 256 1.16 2.20 -15.17
N GLY A 257 0.08 1.49 -14.89
CA GLY A 257 -0.07 0.08 -15.21
C GLY A 257 -1.50 -0.24 -15.64
N VAL A 258 -1.61 -1.06 -16.67
CA VAL A 258 -2.86 -1.69 -17.09
C VAL A 258 -2.62 -3.19 -17.08
N SER A 259 -3.51 -3.95 -16.43
CA SER A 259 -3.44 -5.41 -16.43
C SER A 259 -4.81 -6.05 -16.65
N PHE A 260 -4.82 -7.09 -17.46
CA PHE A 260 -5.96 -7.95 -17.73
C PHE A 260 -5.69 -9.30 -17.07
N SER A 261 -6.52 -9.70 -16.10
CA SER A 261 -6.38 -10.95 -15.35
C SER A 261 -7.44 -11.96 -15.75
N PHE A 262 -7.06 -13.22 -15.90
CA PHE A 262 -7.95 -14.32 -16.25
C PHE A 262 -7.66 -15.57 -15.39
N PRO A 263 -8.67 -16.41 -15.11
CA PRO A 263 -8.46 -17.65 -14.40
C PRO A 263 -7.67 -18.64 -15.28
N ILE A 264 -6.59 -19.23 -14.74
CA ILE A 264 -5.88 -20.33 -15.41
C ILE A 264 -6.62 -21.65 -15.19
N VAL A 265 -7.08 -21.85 -13.95
CA VAL A 265 -7.91 -22.97 -13.53
C VAL A 265 -9.10 -22.38 -12.79
N SER A 266 -10.31 -22.63 -13.29
CA SER A 266 -11.54 -22.00 -12.77
C SER A 266 -11.71 -22.19 -11.27
N ASP A 267 -11.42 -23.38 -10.74
CA ASP A 267 -11.57 -23.69 -9.32
C ASP A 267 -10.51 -23.04 -8.43
N LEU A 268 -9.41 -22.55 -9.02
CA LEU A 268 -8.27 -21.96 -8.29
C LEU A 268 -8.08 -20.48 -8.58
N GLU A 269 -9.09 -19.78 -9.12
CA GLU A 269 -9.00 -18.35 -9.46
C GLU A 269 -8.65 -17.46 -8.26
N SER A 270 -9.02 -17.87 -7.04
CA SER A 270 -8.70 -17.18 -5.79
C SER A 270 -7.23 -17.30 -5.37
N ILE A 271 -6.48 -18.22 -5.99
CA ILE A 271 -5.08 -18.53 -5.67
C ILE A 271 -4.18 -18.23 -6.87
N VAL A 272 -4.60 -18.55 -8.09
CA VAL A 272 -3.78 -18.49 -9.31
C VAL A 272 -4.52 -17.79 -10.45
N ARG A 273 -3.88 -16.81 -11.07
CA ARG A 273 -4.39 -16.09 -12.24
C ARG A 273 -3.32 -15.91 -13.28
N GLY A 274 -3.71 -15.94 -14.54
CA GLY A 274 -2.90 -15.43 -15.64
C GLY A 274 -3.16 -13.94 -15.77
N HIS A 275 -2.17 -13.18 -16.19
CA HIS A 275 -2.39 -11.78 -16.56
C HIS A 275 -1.58 -11.36 -17.78
N ILE A 276 -2.12 -10.41 -18.52
CA ILE A 276 -1.45 -9.65 -19.58
C ILE A 276 -1.40 -8.20 -19.12
N TRP A 277 -0.26 -7.56 -19.22
CA TRP A 277 -0.06 -6.25 -18.61
C TRP A 277 0.80 -5.34 -19.48
N THR A 278 0.68 -4.04 -19.23
CA THR A 278 1.52 -2.98 -19.78
C THR A 278 1.80 -1.97 -18.69
N ASN A 279 3.07 -1.62 -18.49
CA ASN A 279 3.52 -0.63 -17.52
C ASN A 279 4.29 0.49 -18.23
N PHE A 280 4.13 1.70 -17.74
CA PHE A 280 4.92 2.87 -18.12
C PHE A 280 5.55 3.48 -16.87
N GLY A 281 6.75 4.00 -17.00
CA GLY A 281 7.45 4.72 -15.94
C GLY A 281 8.30 5.86 -16.45
N HIS A 282 8.19 6.99 -15.77
CA HIS A 282 9.00 8.17 -15.96
C HIS A 282 9.45 8.72 -14.62
N LEU A 283 10.74 9.03 -14.49
CA LEU A 283 11.35 9.59 -13.29
C LEU A 283 12.25 10.74 -13.73
N SER A 284 12.24 11.88 -13.03
CA SER A 284 13.06 13.04 -13.40
C SER A 284 13.41 13.91 -12.19
N ASN A 285 14.39 14.80 -12.35
CA ASN A 285 14.81 15.80 -11.36
C ASN A 285 14.60 17.20 -11.96
N TYR A 286 14.27 18.20 -11.15
CA TYR A 286 13.96 19.56 -11.64
C TYR A 286 15.10 20.22 -12.42
N HIS A 287 16.33 20.00 -11.98
CA HIS A 287 17.53 20.65 -12.52
C HIS A 287 18.38 19.71 -13.39
N TRP A 288 17.94 18.48 -13.62
CA TRP A 288 18.72 17.50 -14.35
C TRP A 288 18.67 17.71 -15.86
N ARG A 289 19.86 17.90 -16.45
CA ARG A 289 20.06 18.08 -17.89
C ARG A 289 20.75 16.89 -18.58
N GLY A 290 21.05 15.83 -17.82
CA GLY A 290 21.71 14.62 -18.30
C GLY A 290 20.75 13.62 -18.94
N GLU A 291 21.23 12.39 -19.11
CA GLU A 291 20.42 11.26 -19.61
C GLU A 291 19.29 10.94 -18.64
N ASN A 292 18.11 10.65 -19.19
CA ASN A 292 16.95 10.32 -18.38
C ASN A 292 16.18 9.17 -19.03
N LEU A 293 16.27 8.01 -18.38
CA LEU A 293 15.70 6.78 -18.89
C LEU A 293 14.21 6.66 -18.53
N SER A 294 13.36 6.75 -19.54
CA SER A 294 11.93 6.45 -19.43
C SER A 294 11.66 5.07 -20.02
N GLY A 295 10.67 4.37 -19.46
CA GLY A 295 10.41 2.98 -19.81
C GLY A 295 8.96 2.69 -20.09
N ILE A 296 8.70 1.88 -21.12
CA ILE A 296 7.44 1.18 -21.28
C ILE A 296 7.73 -0.32 -21.38
N SER A 297 6.93 -1.15 -20.74
CA SER A 297 7.01 -2.60 -20.84
C SER A 297 5.64 -3.20 -21.03
N PHE A 298 5.57 -4.32 -21.73
CA PHE A 298 4.37 -5.13 -21.83
C PHE A 298 4.74 -6.59 -21.79
N GLY A 299 3.83 -7.42 -21.32
CA GLY A 299 4.09 -8.83 -21.19
C GLY A 299 2.92 -9.60 -20.65
N SER A 300 3.20 -10.85 -20.29
CA SER A 300 2.26 -11.74 -19.65
C SER A 300 2.93 -12.44 -18.48
N GLY A 301 2.12 -13.00 -17.61
CA GLY A 301 2.63 -13.68 -16.44
C GLY A 301 1.59 -14.49 -15.70
N ILE A 302 2.04 -15.08 -14.61
CA ILE A 302 1.23 -15.84 -13.66
C ILE A 302 1.35 -15.17 -12.31
N ILE A 303 0.21 -14.97 -11.66
CA ILE A 303 0.09 -14.48 -10.30
C ILE A 303 -0.30 -15.64 -9.40
N PHE A 304 0.39 -15.79 -8.28
CA PHE A 304 0.14 -16.81 -7.26
C PHE A 304 0.00 -16.16 -5.88
N LYS A 305 -1.08 -16.46 -5.16
CA LYS A 305 -1.32 -15.98 -3.80
C LYS A 305 -0.81 -17.00 -2.78
N ILE A 306 0.16 -16.58 -1.96
CA ILE A 306 0.79 -17.42 -0.94
C ILE A 306 0.09 -17.18 0.40
N PHE A 307 -0.75 -18.13 0.83
CA PHE A 307 -1.38 -18.20 2.16
C PHE A 307 -2.00 -16.90 2.69
N ASN A 308 -2.50 -16.03 1.80
CA ASN A 308 -3.01 -14.70 2.16
C ASN A 308 -1.98 -13.76 2.84
N ILE A 309 -0.69 -14.06 2.71
CA ILE A 309 0.43 -13.28 3.27
C ILE A 309 1.09 -12.45 2.17
N ALA A 310 1.27 -13.02 0.98
CA ALA A 310 1.97 -12.37 -0.12
C ALA A 310 1.42 -12.79 -1.48
N ARG A 311 1.72 -11.99 -2.50
CA ARG A 311 1.49 -12.28 -3.91
C ARG A 311 2.85 -12.46 -4.59
N LEU A 312 2.96 -13.55 -5.34
CA LEU A 312 4.09 -13.85 -6.21
C LEU A 312 3.66 -13.63 -7.65
N GLU A 313 4.47 -12.91 -8.43
CA GLU A 313 4.29 -12.73 -9.86
C GLU A 313 5.49 -13.28 -10.61
N ALA A 314 5.23 -14.15 -11.60
CA ALA A 314 6.20 -14.58 -12.59
C ALA A 314 5.84 -13.94 -13.94
N ASN A 315 6.71 -13.06 -14.43
CA ASN A 315 6.46 -12.22 -15.59
C ASN A 315 7.51 -12.42 -16.68
N PHE A 316 7.09 -12.33 -17.94
CA PHE A 316 7.97 -12.29 -19.10
C PHE A 316 7.37 -11.36 -20.17
N GLY A 317 8.22 -10.74 -20.99
CA GLY A 317 7.76 -9.86 -22.05
C GLY A 317 8.86 -8.95 -22.57
N TRP A 318 8.45 -7.82 -23.14
CA TRP A 318 9.35 -6.83 -23.72
C TRP A 318 9.38 -5.56 -22.88
N ARG A 319 10.55 -4.96 -22.80
CA ARG A 319 10.74 -3.59 -22.33
C ARG A 319 11.32 -2.74 -23.45
N PHE A 320 10.91 -1.49 -23.48
CA PHE A 320 11.39 -0.46 -24.39
C PHE A 320 11.86 0.71 -23.56
N THR A 321 13.05 1.19 -23.86
CA THR A 321 13.68 2.29 -23.15
C THR A 321 13.87 3.46 -24.09
N ALA A 322 13.38 4.62 -23.68
CA ALA A 322 13.62 5.87 -24.38
C ALA A 322 14.55 6.72 -23.51
N ASP A 323 15.71 7.08 -24.07
CA ASP A 323 16.57 8.13 -23.53
C ASP A 323 16.56 9.31 -24.50
N LYS A 324 16.63 10.54 -23.98
CA LYS A 324 16.60 11.76 -24.80
C LYS A 324 17.76 11.87 -25.79
N ARG A 325 18.83 11.08 -25.61
CA ARG A 325 20.06 11.14 -26.40
C ARG A 325 20.39 9.86 -27.16
N GLU A 326 19.66 8.77 -26.95
CA GLU A 326 19.87 7.48 -27.63
C GLU A 326 18.63 7.03 -28.40
N SER A 327 18.83 6.07 -29.31
CA SER A 327 17.76 5.42 -30.06
C SER A 327 16.89 4.55 -29.13
N LEU A 328 15.63 4.34 -29.50
CA LEU A 328 14.73 3.44 -28.80
C LEU A 328 15.34 2.03 -28.74
N SER A 329 15.69 1.58 -27.54
CA SER A 329 16.20 0.22 -27.31
C SER A 329 15.07 -0.68 -26.84
N SER A 330 15.07 -1.92 -27.30
CA SER A 330 14.11 -2.94 -26.88
C SER A 330 14.83 -4.21 -26.45
N SER A 331 14.27 -4.91 -25.47
CA SER A 331 14.81 -6.19 -25.03
C SER A 331 13.69 -7.10 -24.54
N PHE A 332 13.75 -8.38 -24.92
CA PHE A 332 12.96 -9.42 -24.28
C PHE A 332 13.56 -9.79 -22.94
N VAL A 333 12.72 -9.93 -21.92
CA VAL A 333 13.12 -10.19 -20.54
C VAL A 333 12.17 -11.24 -19.96
N GLY A 334 12.72 -12.33 -19.45
CA GLY A 334 11.96 -13.36 -18.73
C GLY A 334 12.77 -14.63 -18.46
N PRO A 335 12.44 -15.39 -17.40
CA PRO A 335 11.43 -15.08 -16.38
C PRO A 335 11.92 -14.05 -15.34
N SER A 336 11.05 -13.14 -14.92
CA SER A 336 11.26 -12.18 -13.82
C SER A 336 10.30 -12.52 -12.69
N LEU A 337 10.83 -12.67 -11.47
CA LEU A 337 10.05 -13.02 -10.29
C LEU A 337 9.96 -11.82 -9.35
N GLY A 338 8.75 -11.54 -8.87
CA GLY A 338 8.49 -10.55 -7.83
C GLY A 338 7.61 -11.11 -6.75
N ILE A 339 7.96 -10.83 -5.49
CA ILE A 339 7.12 -11.16 -4.33
C ILE A 339 6.85 -9.87 -3.59
N SER A 340 5.57 -9.57 -3.38
CA SER A 340 5.14 -8.37 -2.65
C SER A 340 3.70 -8.52 -2.17
N THR A 341 3.27 -7.67 -1.24
CA THR A 341 1.87 -7.49 -0.90
C THR A 341 1.17 -6.50 -1.83
N GLU A 342 1.95 -5.65 -2.51
CA GLU A 342 1.46 -4.58 -3.38
C GLU A 342 2.18 -4.62 -4.73
N PHE A 343 1.39 -4.50 -5.79
CA PHE A 343 1.84 -4.42 -7.18
C PHE A 343 1.09 -3.30 -7.90
N LEU A 344 1.63 -2.88 -9.04
CA LEU A 344 1.08 -1.84 -9.90
C LEU A 344 0.07 -2.38 -10.91
#